data_AF-A0A3D2M0S7-F1
#
_entry.id   AF-A0A3D2M0S7-F1
#
_cell.length_a   1.000
_cell.length_b   1.000
_cell.length_c   1.000
_cell.angle_alpha   90.00
_cell.angle_beta   90.00
_cell.angle_gamma   90.00
#
_symmetry.space_group_name_H-M   'P 1'
#
loop_
_entity.id
_entity.type
_entity.pdbx_description
1 polymer ?
#
loop_
_entity_poly.entity_id
_entity_poly.type
_entity_poly.pdbx_seq_one_letter_code
_entity_poly.pdbx_strand_id
1 'polypeptide(L)'
;MDDEEIFPKSQSRTAKGQFAKGRSGNPMGRPRSKHQRALSDRQFRRDVLAVTEEVISVRTPTGTQMMSVNLAILLSIRAKAVQGHAPSQRFLAKLHHDALLAHEKANPRLTQMLERREEVAVRKSVDGLKKWEWKDLNLVRKYSWRL
;
A
#
# COMPACT_ATOMS: atom_id res chain seq x y z
N MET A 1 57.81 17.08 21.61
CA MET A 1 56.95 16.04 22.18
C MET A 1 56.29 15.45 20.97
N ASP A 2 57.02 14.54 20.33
CA ASP A 2 56.71 14.04 19.00
C ASP A 2 55.89 12.77 19.19
N ASP A 3 54.59 12.87 18.93
CA ASP A 3 53.68 11.73 18.94
C ASP A 3 53.96 10.89 17.69
N GLU A 4 54.79 9.86 17.83
CA GLU A 4 54.97 8.85 16.78
C GLU A 4 53.67 8.04 16.60
N GLU A 5 52.96 8.28 15.50
CA GLU A 5 51.91 7.37 15.03
C GLU A 5 52.50 5.99 14.73
N ILE A 6 52.27 5.04 15.62
CA ILE A 6 52.65 3.64 15.44
C ILE A 6 51.76 3.02 14.35
N PHE A 7 52.22 3.07 13.10
CA PHE A 7 51.60 2.32 12.01
C PHE A 7 51.76 0.81 12.27
N PRO A 8 50.66 0.02 12.28
CA PRO A 8 50.76 -1.42 12.52
C PRO A 8 51.54 -2.08 11.38
N LYS A 9 52.61 -2.80 11.74
CA LYS A 9 53.47 -3.57 10.82
C LYS A 9 52.62 -4.38 9.84
N SER A 10 52.87 -4.20 8.54
CA SER A 10 52.18 -4.91 7.46
C SER A 10 52.25 -6.43 7.68
N GLN A 11 51.10 -7.08 7.77
CA GLN A 11 51.02 -8.52 8.02
C GLN A 11 51.79 -9.31 6.95
N SER A 12 52.55 -10.33 7.37
CA SER A 12 53.39 -11.10 6.45
C SER A 12 52.53 -11.84 5.41
N ARG A 13 52.83 -11.58 4.14
CA ARG A 13 52.26 -12.29 3.00
C ARG A 13 53.13 -13.51 2.69
N THR A 14 52.53 -14.54 2.10
CA THR A 14 53.28 -15.68 1.55
C THR A 14 54.10 -15.23 0.33
N ALA A 15 55.06 -16.05 -0.11
CA ALA A 15 55.89 -15.78 -1.29
C ALA A 15 55.07 -15.54 -2.59
N LYS A 16 53.80 -15.96 -2.62
CA LYS A 16 52.85 -15.72 -3.72
C LYS A 16 51.96 -14.49 -3.51
N GLY A 17 52.26 -13.64 -2.52
CA GLY A 17 51.48 -12.45 -2.18
C GLY A 17 50.13 -12.73 -1.49
N GLN A 18 49.80 -14.00 -1.20
CA GLN A 18 48.55 -14.38 -0.55
C GLN A 18 48.67 -14.29 0.98
N PHE A 19 47.58 -13.93 1.66
CA PHE A 19 47.49 -14.00 3.12
C PHE A 19 47.58 -15.47 3.60
N ALA A 20 48.13 -15.69 4.79
CA ALA A 20 48.19 -17.02 5.39
C ALA A 20 46.77 -17.61 5.54
N LYS A 21 46.61 -18.92 5.35
CA LYS A 21 45.32 -19.60 5.55
C LYS A 21 44.78 -19.28 6.94
N GLY A 22 43.51 -18.85 7.02
CA GLY A 22 42.87 -18.41 8.27
C GLY A 22 43.11 -16.95 8.66
N ARG A 23 43.90 -16.19 7.88
CA ARG A 23 44.10 -14.75 8.07
C ARG A 23 43.54 -13.98 6.89
N SER A 24 42.70 -12.98 7.17
CA SER A 24 42.20 -12.05 6.15
C SER A 24 43.01 -10.75 6.22
N GLY A 25 43.23 -10.10 5.09
CA GLY A 25 43.91 -8.79 5.03
C GLY A 25 43.18 -7.67 5.76
N ASN A 26 41.94 -7.90 6.20
CA ASN A 26 41.22 -6.99 7.07
C ASN A 26 41.43 -7.42 8.54
N PRO A 27 42.23 -6.68 9.33
CA PRO A 27 42.44 -7.00 10.75
C PRO A 27 41.15 -6.92 11.57
N MET A 28 40.13 -6.20 11.09
CA MET A 28 38.82 -6.12 11.75
C MET A 28 37.81 -7.19 11.28
N GLY A 29 38.22 -8.11 10.40
CA GLY A 29 37.36 -9.14 9.82
C GLY A 29 36.28 -8.57 8.88
N ARG A 30 35.39 -9.43 8.37
CA ARG A 30 34.20 -8.94 7.64
C ARG A 30 33.41 -8.03 8.58
N PRO A 31 33.08 -6.79 8.20
CA PRO A 31 32.24 -5.94 9.03
C PRO A 31 30.97 -6.71 9.38
N ARG A 32 30.85 -7.11 10.66
CA ARG A 32 29.61 -7.66 11.20
C ARG A 32 28.62 -6.53 11.04
N SER A 33 27.60 -6.70 10.21
CA SER A 33 26.55 -5.72 10.00
C SER A 33 25.79 -5.51 11.32
N LYS A 34 26.37 -4.73 12.24
CA LYS A 34 25.76 -4.31 13.51
C LYS A 34 24.53 -3.41 13.28
N HIS A 35 24.25 -3.06 12.03
CA HIS A 35 23.20 -2.12 11.65
C HIS A 35 22.42 -2.57 10.41
N GLN A 36 22.04 -3.85 10.32
CA GLN A 36 20.67 -4.06 9.84
C GLN A 36 19.80 -3.44 10.92
N ARG A 37 19.49 -2.16 10.81
CA ARG A 37 18.52 -1.52 11.69
C ARG A 37 17.27 -2.37 11.54
N ALA A 38 16.95 -3.18 12.54
CA ALA A 38 15.63 -3.75 12.65
C ALA A 38 14.71 -2.53 12.70
N LEU A 39 14.07 -2.21 11.57
CA LEU A 39 13.10 -1.13 11.54
C LEU A 39 12.08 -1.46 12.62
N SER A 40 11.91 -0.57 13.58
CA SER A 40 10.80 -0.73 14.52
C SER A 40 9.49 -0.71 13.73
N ASP A 41 8.47 -1.43 14.18
CA ASP A 41 7.16 -1.47 13.51
C ASP A 41 6.57 -0.06 13.29
N ARG A 42 6.91 0.88 14.17
CA ARG A 42 6.53 2.29 14.02
C ARG A 42 7.26 2.96 12.86
N GLN A 43 8.58 2.75 12.76
CA GLN A 43 9.38 3.31 11.67
C GLN A 43 8.97 2.71 10.33
N PHE A 44 8.74 1.40 10.27
CA PHE A 44 8.25 0.72 9.08
C PHE A 44 6.91 1.30 8.60
N ARG A 45 5.92 1.41 9.49
CA ARG A 45 4.62 2.01 9.15
C ARG A 45 4.74 3.43 8.62
N ARG A 46 5.56 4.26 9.27
CA ARG A 46 5.79 5.65 8.84
C ARG A 46 6.39 5.69 7.43
N ASP A 47 7.40 4.88 7.18
CA ASP A 47 8.13 4.89 5.92
C ASP A 47 7.26 4.35 4.77
N VAL A 48 6.46 3.30 5.02
CA VAL A 48 5.48 2.80 4.05
C VAL A 48 4.44 3.87 3.72
N LEU A 49 3.85 4.51 4.73
CA LEU A 49 2.84 5.55 4.50
C LEU A 49 3.41 6.72 3.69
N ALA A 50 4.60 7.20 4.06
CA ALA A 50 5.29 8.27 3.37
C ALA A 50 5.54 7.94 1.88
N VAL A 51 6.03 6.73 1.59
CA VAL A 51 6.26 6.28 0.21
C VAL A 51 4.94 6.15 -0.56
N THR A 52 3.87 5.68 0.07
CA THR A 52 2.58 5.50 -0.61
C THR A 52 1.86 6.81 -0.91
N GLU A 53 2.13 7.87 -0.14
CA GLU A 53 1.54 9.20 -0.30
C GLU A 53 2.30 10.09 -1.30
N GLU A 54 3.53 9.71 -1.66
CA GLU A 54 4.34 10.44 -2.63
C GLU A 54 3.64 10.54 -4.00
N VAL A 55 3.75 11.71 -4.63
CA VAL A 55 3.12 12.00 -5.92
C VAL A 55 4.10 11.71 -7.05
N ILE A 56 3.73 10.78 -7.93
CA ILE A 56 4.52 10.36 -9.08
C ILE A 56 3.80 10.67 -10.40
N SER A 57 4.56 10.88 -11.47
CA SER A 57 4.02 11.01 -12.82
C SER A 57 3.74 9.63 -13.41
N VAL A 58 2.48 9.33 -13.69
CA VAL A 58 2.06 8.05 -14.29
C VAL A 58 1.43 8.30 -15.65
N ARG A 59 1.82 7.51 -16.65
CA ARG A 59 1.18 7.51 -17.97
C ARG A 59 -0.13 6.73 -17.92
N THR A 60 -1.24 7.44 -18.11
CA THR A 60 -2.58 6.89 -18.23
C THR A 60 -3.05 6.95 -19.69
N PRO A 61 -4.14 6.24 -20.07
CA PRO A 61 -4.69 6.32 -21.42
C PRO A 61 -5.09 7.74 -21.83
N THR A 62 -5.46 8.59 -20.87
CA THR A 62 -5.84 9.99 -21.03
C THR A 62 -4.66 10.97 -21.02
N GLY A 63 -3.42 10.47 -20.87
CA GLY A 63 -2.20 11.29 -20.80
C GLY A 63 -1.38 11.06 -19.53
N THR A 64 -0.35 11.88 -19.32
CA THR A 64 0.47 11.82 -18.10
C THR A 64 -0.22 12.58 -16.99
N GLN A 65 -0.51 11.91 -15.87
CA GLN A 65 -1.15 12.50 -14.70
C GLN A 65 -0.26 12.31 -13.46
N MET A 66 -0.23 13.34 -12.60
CA MET A 66 0.42 13.26 -11.30
C MET A 66 -0.58 12.66 -10.30
N MET A 67 -0.21 11.55 -9.67
CA MET A 67 -1.05 10.87 -8.68
C MET A 67 -0.20 10.22 -7.59
N SER A 68 -0.80 9.94 -6.44
CA SER A 68 -0.10 9.24 -5.38
C SER A 68 0.27 7.81 -5.80
N VAL A 69 1.38 7.30 -5.26
CA VAL A 69 1.85 5.92 -5.49
C VAL A 69 0.74 4.91 -5.16
N ASN A 70 0.02 5.11 -4.06
CA ASN A 70 -1.06 4.19 -3.67
C ASN A 70 -2.17 4.11 -4.73
N LEU A 71 -2.59 5.26 -5.27
CA LEU A 71 -3.59 5.32 -6.33
C LEU A 71 -3.08 4.65 -7.61
N ALA A 72 -1.82 4.90 -7.99
CA ALA A 72 -1.20 4.26 -9.14
C ALA A 72 -1.17 2.73 -9.02
N ILE A 73 -0.84 2.20 -7.84
CA ILE A 73 -0.86 0.77 -7.54
C ILE A 73 -2.28 0.21 -7.73
N LEU A 74 -3.30 0.86 -7.17
CA LEU A 74 -4.70 0.44 -7.32
C LEU A 74 -5.15 0.42 -8.78
N LEU A 75 -4.78 1.43 -9.57
CA LEU A 75 -5.09 1.46 -11.01
C LEU A 75 -4.40 0.32 -11.75
N SER A 76 -3.16 -0.02 -11.39
CA SER A 76 -2.42 -1.14 -11.99
C SER A 76 -3.06 -2.49 -11.66
N ILE A 77 -3.51 -2.68 -10.42
CA ILE A 77 -4.23 -3.89 -9.97
C ILE A 77 -5.55 -3.99 -10.72
N ARG A 78 -6.29 -2.89 -10.84
CA ARG A 78 -7.54 -2.82 -11.60
C ARG A 78 -7.31 -3.22 -13.05
N ALA A 79 -6.29 -2.66 -13.71
CA ALA A 79 -5.98 -2.97 -15.10
C ALA A 79 -5.68 -4.47 -15.28
N LYS A 80 -4.85 -5.06 -14.42
CA LYS A 80 -4.56 -6.51 -14.45
C LYS A 80 -5.80 -7.36 -14.18
N ALA A 81 -6.65 -6.95 -13.24
CA ALA A 81 -7.88 -7.65 -12.92
C ALA A 81 -8.85 -7.69 -14.11
N VAL A 82 -9.01 -6.55 -14.79
CA VAL A 82 -9.84 -6.42 -16.00
C VAL A 82 -9.28 -7.27 -17.15
N GLN A 83 -7.96 -7.40 -17.24
CA GLN A 83 -7.29 -8.28 -18.22
C GLN A 83 -7.43 -9.78 -17.91
N GLY A 84 -8.09 -10.17 -16.82
CA GLY A 84 -8.31 -11.59 -16.48
C GLY A 84 -7.29 -12.18 -15.50
N HIS A 85 -6.41 -11.37 -14.91
CA HIS A 85 -5.42 -11.88 -13.95
C HIS A 85 -6.11 -12.26 -12.62
N ALA A 86 -6.37 -13.56 -12.42
CA ALA A 86 -7.15 -14.07 -11.30
C ALA A 86 -6.68 -13.61 -9.90
N PRO A 87 -5.37 -13.58 -9.57
CA PRO A 87 -4.91 -13.04 -8.28
C PRO A 87 -5.29 -11.58 -8.07
N SER A 88 -5.19 -10.75 -9.12
CA SER A 88 -5.55 -9.33 -9.04
C SER A 88 -7.06 -9.13 -8.92
N GLN A 89 -7.87 -9.99 -9.57
CA GLN A 89 -9.32 -9.98 -9.40
C GLN A 89 -9.73 -10.29 -7.96
N ARG A 90 -9.18 -11.36 -7.39
CA ARG A 90 -9.45 -11.74 -5.99
C ARG A 90 -9.04 -10.64 -5.02
N PHE A 91 -7.85 -10.08 -5.23
CA PHE A 91 -7.35 -9.00 -4.38
C PHE A 91 -8.20 -7.74 -4.49
N LEU A 92 -8.58 -7.33 -5.70
CA LEU A 92 -9.45 -6.18 -5.93
C LEU A 92 -10.84 -6.39 -5.32
N ALA A 93 -11.43 -7.57 -5.48
CA ALA A 93 -12.72 -7.91 -4.87
C ALA A 93 -12.66 -7.84 -3.33
N LYS A 94 -11.56 -8.32 -2.73
CA LYS A 94 -11.32 -8.20 -1.30
C LYS A 94 -11.22 -6.73 -0.87
N LEU A 95 -10.40 -5.92 -1.55
CA LEU A 95 -10.27 -4.50 -1.25
C LEU A 95 -11.60 -3.75 -1.36
N HIS A 96 -12.40 -4.08 -2.38
CA HIS A 96 -13.73 -3.50 -2.55
C HIS A 96 -14.66 -3.87 -1.39
N HIS A 97 -14.68 -5.14 -1.00
CA HIS A 97 -15.48 -5.60 0.14
C HIS A 97 -15.05 -4.93 1.46
N ASP A 98 -13.75 -4.87 1.74
CA ASP A 98 -13.22 -4.22 2.94
C ASP A 98 -13.56 -2.72 2.96
N ALA A 99 -13.51 -2.06 1.80
CA ALA A 99 -13.91 -0.66 1.65
C ALA A 99 -15.41 -0.44 1.90
N LEU A 100 -16.27 -1.33 1.41
CA LEU A 100 -17.71 -1.30 1.70
C LEU A 100 -17.97 -1.41 3.21
N LEU A 101 -17.34 -2.38 3.88
CA LEU A 101 -17.51 -2.57 5.32
C LEU A 101 -17.03 -1.37 6.13
N ALA A 102 -15.90 -0.76 5.73
CA ALA A 102 -15.39 0.44 6.37
C ALA A 102 -16.33 1.64 6.15
N HIS A 103 -16.89 1.76 4.95
CA HIS A 103 -17.86 2.79 4.59
C HIS A 103 -19.16 2.69 5.39
N GLU A 104 -19.73 1.49 5.47
CA GLU A 104 -20.94 1.21 6.27
C GLU A 104 -20.74 1.55 7.75
N LYS A 105 -19.58 1.22 8.30
CA LYS A 105 -19.21 1.55 9.68
C LYS A 105 -19.06 3.05 9.91
N ALA A 106 -18.51 3.78 8.93
CA ALA A 106 -18.33 5.22 9.03
C ALA A 106 -19.66 6.00 8.92
N ASN A 107 -20.63 5.45 8.19
CA ASN A 107 -21.87 6.15 7.80
C ASN A 107 -23.16 5.44 8.26
N PRO A 108 -23.31 5.06 9.55
CA PRO A 108 -24.42 4.20 9.99
C PRO A 108 -25.80 4.82 9.76
N ARG A 109 -25.92 6.15 9.85
CA ARG A 109 -27.17 6.87 9.59
C ARG A 109 -27.62 6.77 8.14
N LEU A 110 -26.70 6.89 7.19
CA LEU A 110 -27.01 6.78 5.76
C LEU A 110 -27.40 5.35 5.41
N THR A 111 -26.72 4.36 5.99
CA THR A 111 -27.06 2.94 5.82
C THR A 111 -28.47 2.66 6.33
N GLN A 112 -28.81 3.09 7.55
CA GLN A 112 -30.16 2.94 8.09
C GLN A 112 -31.24 3.63 7.26
N MET A 113 -30.94 4.81 6.70
CA MET A 113 -31.87 5.51 5.80
C MET A 113 -32.08 4.76 4.49
N LEU A 114 -31.02 4.17 3.94
CA LEU A 114 -31.09 3.36 2.74
C LEU A 114 -31.90 2.08 2.99
N GLU A 115 -31.57 1.32 4.04
CA GLU A 115 -32.28 0.11 4.45
C GLU A 115 -33.78 0.36 4.62
N ARG A 116 -34.17 1.38 5.39
CA ARG A 116 -35.59 1.75 5.58
C ARG A 116 -36.29 2.06 4.27
N ARG A 117 -35.62 2.77 3.35
CA ARG A 117 -36.21 3.12 2.05
C ARG A 117 -36.30 1.90 1.14
N GLU A 118 -35.36 0.97 1.21
CA GLU A 118 -35.39 -0.29 0.47
C GLU A 118 -36.47 -1.23 1.00
N GLU A 119 -36.65 -1.34 2.32
CA GLU A 119 -37.76 -2.08 2.93
C GLU A 119 -39.11 -1.55 2.47
N VAL A 120 -39.29 -0.22 2.48
CA VAL A 120 -40.50 0.43 1.97
C VAL A 120 -40.68 0.12 0.48
N ALA A 121 -39.61 0.10 -0.29
CA ALA A 121 -39.68 -0.21 -1.71
C ALA A 121 -40.06 -1.68 -1.97
N VAL A 122 -39.49 -2.64 -1.25
CA VAL A 122 -39.83 -4.07 -1.36
C VAL A 122 -41.26 -4.33 -0.91
N ARG A 123 -41.73 -3.70 0.17
CA ARG A 123 -43.12 -3.84 0.62
C ARG A 123 -44.11 -3.28 -0.40
N LYS A 124 -43.78 -2.14 -1.01
CA LYS A 124 -44.61 -1.49 -2.03
C LYS A 124 -44.46 -2.09 -3.43
N SER A 125 -43.47 -2.96 -3.68
CA SER A 125 -43.30 -3.54 -5.03
C SER A 125 -44.44 -4.48 -5.42
N VAL A 126 -45.26 -4.92 -4.46
CA VAL A 126 -46.53 -5.64 -4.71
C VAL A 126 -47.59 -4.71 -5.33
N ASP A 127 -47.61 -3.42 -4.95
CA ASP A 127 -48.57 -2.42 -5.43
C ASP A 127 -48.00 -1.45 -6.49
N GLY A 128 -46.67 -1.49 -6.70
CA GLY A 128 -45.92 -0.60 -7.60
C GLY A 128 -45.49 0.73 -6.94
N LEU A 129 -44.18 1.03 -6.98
CA LEU A 129 -43.66 2.32 -6.50
C LEU A 129 -43.99 3.46 -7.45
N LYS A 130 -44.32 4.63 -6.89
CA LYS A 130 -44.53 5.86 -7.67
C LYS A 130 -43.19 6.38 -8.20
N LYS A 131 -43.22 7.05 -9.36
CA LYS A 131 -42.02 7.58 -10.05
C LYS A 131 -41.16 8.51 -9.19
N TRP A 132 -41.75 9.28 -8.29
CA TRP A 132 -41.01 10.19 -7.39
C TRP A 132 -40.33 9.43 -6.23
N GLU A 133 -40.90 8.34 -5.75
CA GLU A 133 -40.29 7.48 -4.72
C GLU A 133 -39.03 6.78 -5.28
N TRP A 134 -39.07 6.36 -6.54
CA TRP A 134 -37.89 5.86 -7.25
C TRP A 134 -36.79 6.91 -7.39
N LYS A 135 -37.15 8.16 -7.71
CA LYS A 135 -36.18 9.27 -7.77
C LYS A 135 -35.53 9.50 -6.42
N ASP A 136 -36.32 9.48 -5.36
CA ASP A 136 -35.87 9.68 -3.99
C ASP A 136 -34.97 8.55 -3.48
N LEU A 137 -35.30 7.29 -3.80
CA LEU A 137 -34.45 6.14 -3.48
C LEU A 137 -33.11 6.21 -4.23
N ASN A 138 -33.15 6.55 -5.52
CA ASN A 138 -31.94 6.72 -6.33
C ASN A 138 -31.08 7.90 -5.85
N LEU A 139 -31.71 8.95 -5.32
CA LEU A 139 -31.01 10.08 -4.71
C LEU A 139 -30.24 9.61 -3.47
N VAL A 140 -30.90 8.90 -2.56
CA VAL A 140 -30.27 8.38 -1.33
C VAL A 140 -29.16 7.39 -1.65
N ARG A 141 -29.36 6.49 -2.62
CA ARG A 141 -28.28 5.64 -3.16
C ARG A 141 -27.11 6.50 -3.63
N LYS A 142 -27.36 7.49 -4.50
CA LYS A 142 -26.28 8.34 -5.03
C LYS A 142 -25.49 9.06 -3.94
N TYR A 143 -26.14 9.47 -2.85
CA TYR A 143 -25.47 10.11 -1.71
C TYR A 143 -24.75 9.12 -0.80
N SER A 144 -25.28 7.90 -0.60
CA SER A 144 -24.61 6.88 0.18
C SER A 144 -23.28 6.49 -0.46
N TRP A 145 -23.16 6.47 -1.79
CA TRP A 145 -21.93 6.10 -2.50
C TRP A 145 -20.87 7.20 -2.65
N ARG A 146 -21.16 8.46 -2.27
CA ARG A 146 -20.29 9.62 -2.53
C ARG A 146 -19.51 10.14 -1.32
N LEU A 147 -19.91 9.77 -0.12
CA LEU A 147 -19.28 10.14 1.16
C LEU A 147 -18.37 9.00 1.63
#